data_AF-A0A3D4I471-F1
#
_entry.id   AF-A0A3D4I471-F1
#
_cell.length_a   1.000
_cell.length_b   1.000
_cell.length_c   1.000
_cell.angle_alpha   90.00
_cell.angle_beta   90.00
_cell.angle_gamma   90.00
#
_symmetry.space_group_name_H-M   'P 1'
#
loop_
_entity.id
_entity.type
_entity.pdbx_description
1 polymer ?
#
loop_
_entity_poly.entity_id
_entity_poly.type
_entity_poly.pdbx_seq_one_letter_code
_entity_poly.pdbx_strand_id
1 'polypeptide(L)'
;VTGTGCMSSALMGAYCGAGDDILPACLASTAVMGVCGELAAKYAKSLGKGTGTFKTALFDEISTLAEDALQDTLKVSDITEYVFK
;
A
#
# COMPACT_ATOMS: atom_id res chain seq x y z
N VAL A 1 12.22 -6.45 -0.19
CA VAL A 1 12.54 -6.51 1.26
C VAL A 1 11.87 -7.74 1.85
N THR A 2 12.60 -8.59 2.57
CA THR A 2 11.98 -9.78 3.21
C THR A 2 10.90 -9.36 4.22
N GLY A 3 9.85 -10.16 4.36
CA GLY A 3 8.73 -9.91 5.28
C GLY A 3 7.65 -8.95 4.77
N THR A 4 7.86 -8.25 3.65
CA THR A 4 6.86 -7.34 3.07
C THR A 4 5.59 -8.06 2.59
N GLY A 5 5.72 -9.28 2.06
CA GLY A 5 4.57 -10.12 1.70
C GLY A 5 3.72 -10.50 2.92
N CYS A 6 4.35 -10.97 4.00
CA CYS A 6 3.64 -11.31 5.24
C CYS A 6 2.95 -10.08 5.84
N MET A 7 3.62 -8.93 5.82
CA MET A 7 3.04 -7.66 6.26
C MET A 7 1.82 -7.28 5.41
N SER A 8 1.88 -7.44 4.09
CA SER A 8 0.75 -7.18 3.18
C SER A 8 -0.44 -8.06 3.51
N SER A 9 -0.23 -9.36 3.77
CA SER A 9 -1.30 -10.27 4.14
C SER A 9 -1.88 -9.94 5.53
N ALA A 10 -1.04 -9.57 6.50
CA ALA A 10 -1.50 -9.15 7.82
C ALA A 10 -2.31 -7.84 7.76
N LEU A 11 -1.87 -6.88 6.95
CA LEU A 11 -2.58 -5.63 6.70
C LEU A 11 -3.95 -5.93 6.06
N MET A 12 -3.99 -6.78 5.03
CA MET A 12 -5.24 -7.21 4.41
C MET A 12 -6.19 -7.86 5.42
N GLY A 13 -5.68 -8.73 6.29
CA GLY A 13 -6.47 -9.32 7.37
C GLY A 13 -7.06 -8.26 8.32
N ALA A 14 -6.31 -7.22 8.65
CA ALA A 14 -6.80 -6.12 9.49
C ALA A 14 -7.92 -5.32 8.80
N TYR A 15 -7.78 -5.01 7.50
CA TYR A 15 -8.83 -4.35 6.71
C TYR A 15 -10.10 -5.21 6.63
N CYS A 16 -9.95 -6.50 6.30
CA CYS A 16 -11.08 -7.42 6.22
C CYS A 16 -11.75 -7.63 7.58
N GLY A 17 -11.02 -7.56 8.70
CA GLY A 17 -11.58 -7.66 10.04
C GLY A 17 -12.29 -6.39 10.52
N ALA A 18 -12.02 -5.24 9.90
CA ALA A 18 -12.59 -3.95 10.28
C ALA A 18 -13.84 -3.55 9.46
N GLY A 19 -14.04 -4.14 8.27
CA GLY A 19 -15.16 -3.84 7.38
C GLY A 19 -16.16 -4.98 7.21
N ASP A 20 -17.31 -4.68 6.62
CA ASP A 20 -18.38 -5.65 6.37
C ASP A 20 -18.18 -6.42 5.04
N ASP A 21 -17.59 -5.77 4.03
CA ASP A 21 -17.38 -6.34 2.70
C ASP A 21 -15.91 -6.69 2.42
N ILE A 22 -15.67 -7.96 2.08
CA ILE A 22 -14.32 -8.51 1.88
C ILE A 22 -13.62 -7.90 0.66
N LEU A 23 -14.32 -7.71 -0.47
CA LEU A 23 -13.69 -7.28 -1.71
C LEU A 23 -13.18 -5.82 -1.63
N PRO A 24 -13.99 -4.82 -1.18
CA PRO A 24 -13.51 -3.48 -0.93
C PRO A 24 -12.40 -3.42 0.12
N ALA A 25 -12.46 -4.25 1.17
CA ALA A 25 -11.42 -4.31 2.19
C ALA A 25 -10.07 -4.80 1.63
N CYS A 26 -10.08 -5.87 0.81
CA CYS A 26 -8.90 -6.34 0.09
C CYS A 26 -8.33 -5.26 -0.83
N LEU A 27 -9.20 -4.60 -1.61
CA LEU A 27 -8.80 -3.53 -2.53
C LEU A 27 -8.16 -2.36 -1.78
N ALA A 28 -8.79 -1.90 -0.70
CA ALA A 28 -8.28 -0.81 0.12
C ALA A 28 -6.92 -1.15 0.74
N SER A 29 -6.75 -2.37 1.28
CA SER A 29 -5.47 -2.81 1.82
C SER A 29 -4.37 -2.85 0.76
N THR A 30 -4.66 -3.41 -0.42
CA THR A 30 -3.69 -3.48 -1.52
C THR A 30 -3.32 -2.08 -2.02
N ALA A 31 -4.30 -1.19 -2.16
CA ALA A 31 -4.10 0.20 -2.53
C ALA A 31 -3.19 0.93 -1.52
N VAL A 32 -3.49 0.82 -0.24
CA VAL A 32 -2.71 1.44 0.85
C VAL A 32 -1.27 0.94 0.86
N MET A 33 -1.06 -0.38 0.77
CA MET A 33 0.29 -0.94 0.67
C MET A 33 1.04 -0.41 -0.56
N GLY A 34 0.37 -0.27 -1.70
CA GLY A 34 0.93 0.29 -2.93
C GLY A 34 1.37 1.75 -2.75
N VAL A 35 0.49 2.60 -2.23
CA VAL A 35 0.77 4.03 -2.01
C VAL A 35 1.92 4.21 -1.02
N CYS A 36 1.88 3.56 0.14
CA CYS A 36 2.96 3.63 1.12
C CYS A 36 4.29 3.12 0.53
N GLY A 37 4.25 2.09 -0.30
CA GLY A 37 5.42 1.59 -1.03
C GLY A 37 6.01 2.62 -2.00
N GLU A 38 5.17 3.32 -2.77
CA GLU A 38 5.62 4.37 -3.68
C GLU A 38 6.25 5.56 -2.92
N LEU A 39 5.63 6.00 -1.83
CA LEU A 39 6.15 7.10 -0.98
C LEU A 39 7.49 6.72 -0.33
N ALA A 40 7.57 5.54 0.27
CA ALA A 40 8.79 5.02 0.87
C ALA A 40 9.93 4.88 -0.16
N ALA A 41 9.60 4.46 -1.39
CA ALA A 41 10.58 4.37 -2.48
C ALA A 41 11.08 5.74 -2.93
N LYS A 42 10.18 6.72 -3.08
CA LYS A 42 10.54 8.12 -3.40
C LYS A 42 11.48 8.70 -2.34
N TYR A 43 11.18 8.49 -1.06
CA TYR A 43 12.01 8.95 0.06
C TYR A 43 13.39 8.27 0.09
N ALA A 44 13.45 6.95 0.01
CA ALA A 44 14.73 6.24 0.01
C ALA A 44 15.61 6.67 -1.18
N LYS A 45 15.00 6.89 -2.35
CA LYS A 45 15.68 7.36 -3.56
C LYS A 45 16.17 8.81 -3.43
N SER A 46 15.39 9.72 -2.83
CA SER A 46 15.81 11.12 -2.66
C SER A 46 17.05 11.26 -1.76
N LEU A 47 17.25 10.30 -0.85
CA LEU A 47 18.42 10.21 0.02
C LEU A 47 19.60 9.41 -0.58
N GLY A 48 19.46 8.87 -1.79
CA GLY A 48 20.45 7.97 -2.39
C GLY A 48 20.67 6.69 -1.59
N LYS A 49 19.65 6.22 -0.85
CA LYS A 49 19.72 5.04 0.02
C LYS A 49 19.06 3.82 -0.62
N GLY A 50 19.33 2.66 -0.03
CA GLY A 50 18.84 1.36 -0.50
C GLY A 50 17.69 0.78 0.31
N THR A 51 17.57 -0.54 0.27
CA THR A 51 16.45 -1.32 0.79
C THR A 51 16.26 -1.24 2.31
N GLY A 52 17.31 -0.95 3.08
CA GLY A 52 17.22 -0.74 4.53
C GLY A 52 16.40 0.51 4.88
N THR A 53 16.72 1.63 4.25
CA THR A 53 15.97 2.90 4.40
C THR A 53 14.55 2.77 3.85
N PHE A 54 14.38 2.11 2.70
CA PHE A 54 13.06 1.81 2.16
C PHE A 54 12.21 1.00 3.15
N LYS A 55 12.79 -0.02 3.80
CA LYS A 55 12.06 -0.83 4.79
C LYS A 55 11.54 0.06 5.92
N THR A 56 12.41 0.85 6.54
CA THR A 56 12.01 1.75 7.64
C THR A 56 10.94 2.74 7.18
N ALA A 57 11.16 3.41 6.05
CA ALA A 57 10.20 4.35 5.50
C ALA A 57 8.84 3.68 5.20
N LEU A 58 8.82 2.44 4.68
CA LEU A 58 7.56 1.72 4.46
C LEU A 58 6.77 1.50 5.75
N PHE A 59 7.43 1.19 6.86
CA PHE A 59 6.75 1.10 8.17
C PHE A 59 6.22 2.45 8.62
N ASP A 60 7.01 3.51 8.45
CA ASP A 60 6.62 4.87 8.81
C ASP A 60 5.38 5.29 8.01
N GLU A 61 5.42 5.18 6.68
CA GLU A 61 4.31 5.51 5.77
C GLU A 61 3.04 4.74 6.11
N ILE A 62 3.11 3.46 6.47
CA ILE A 62 1.93 2.68 6.87
C ILE A 62 1.37 3.15 8.21
N SER A 63 2.22 3.60 9.13
CA SER A 63 1.81 4.05 10.46
C SER A 63 1.28 5.48 10.51
N THR A 64 1.70 6.33 9.57
CA THR A 64 1.35 7.75 9.53
C THR A 64 0.51 8.14 8.32
N LEU A 65 0.01 7.18 7.54
CA LEU A 65 -0.77 7.45 6.35
C LEU A 65 -1.98 8.34 6.69
N ALA A 66 -2.00 9.52 6.10
CA ALA A 66 -3.11 10.45 6.19
C ALA A 66 -4.03 10.31 4.96
N GLU A 67 -5.31 10.66 5.14
CA GLU A 67 -6.36 10.46 4.14
C GLU A 67 -6.12 11.26 2.84
N ASP A 68 -5.49 12.43 2.96
CA ASP A 68 -5.08 13.30 1.86
C ASP A 68 -4.00 12.65 0.98
N ALA A 69 -2.99 12.04 1.58
CA ALA A 69 -1.91 11.36 0.88
C ALA A 69 -2.40 10.16 0.06
N LEU A 70 -3.49 9.52 0.52
CA LEU A 70 -4.12 8.41 -0.19
C LEU A 70 -4.83 8.90 -1.47
N GLN A 71 -5.62 9.97 -1.40
CA GLN A 71 -6.40 10.48 -2.55
C GLN A 71 -5.51 10.89 -3.72
N ASP A 72 -4.37 11.53 -3.46
CA ASP A 72 -3.49 12.05 -4.52
C ASP A 72 -2.70 10.96 -5.26
N THR A 73 -2.51 9.78 -4.63
CA THR A 73 -1.65 8.72 -5.15
C THR A 73 -2.41 7.46 -5.56
N LEU A 74 -3.66 7.32 -5.12
CA LEU A 74 -4.49 6.15 -5.38
C LEU A 74 -4.73 5.95 -6.87
N LYS A 75 -4.35 4.77 -7.36
CA LYS A 75 -4.65 4.32 -8.72
C LYS A 75 -5.43 3.02 -8.63
N VAL A 76 -6.74 3.12 -8.80
CA VAL A 76 -7.64 1.98 -8.93
C VAL A 76 -8.27 2.06 -10.31
N SER A 77 -8.27 0.94 -11.03
CA SER A 77 -8.83 0.83 -12.37
C SER A 77 -9.80 -0.32 -12.41
N ASP A 78 -10.92 -0.14 -13.11
CA ASP A 78 -11.96 -1.16 -13.19
C ASP A 78 -11.53 -2.27 -14.16
N ILE A 79 -11.49 -3.51 -13.69
CA ILE A 79 -10.89 -4.61 -14.47
C ILE A 79 -11.77 -5.01 -15.66
N THR A 80 -13.05 -4.63 -15.62
CA THR A 80 -14.03 -4.78 -16.71
C THR A 80 -13.53 -4.18 -18.02
N GLU A 81 -12.68 -3.15 -17.96
CA GLU A 81 -12.05 -2.55 -19.16
C GLU A 81 -10.96 -3.42 -19.81
N TYR A 82 -10.41 -4.39 -19.07
CA TYR A 82 -9.31 -5.26 -19.51
C TYR A 82 -9.73 -6.70 -19.83
N VAL A 83 -10.81 -7.19 -19.20
CA VAL A 83 -11.25 -8.61 -19.32
C VAL A 83 -12.23 -8.83 -20.47
N PHE A 84 -12.94 -7.80 -20.93
CA PHE A 84 -13.92 -7.90 -22.04
C PHE A 84 -13.42 -7.30 -23.36
N LYS A 85 -12.10 -7.15 -23.53
CA LYS A 85 -11.45 -6.83 -24.80
C LYS A 85 -10.93 -8.07 -25.50
#